data_AF-A0AAU7MP74-F1
#
_entry.id   AF-A0AAU7MP74-F1
#
_cell.length_a   1.000
_cell.length_b   1.000
_cell.length_c   1.000
_cell.angle_alpha   90.00
_cell.angle_beta   90.00
_cell.angle_gamma   90.00
#
_symmetry.space_group_name_H-M   'P 1'
#
loop_
_entity.id
_entity.type
_entity.pdbx_description
1 polymer ?
#
loop_
_entity_poly.entity_id
_entity_poly.type
_entity_poly.pdbx_seq_one_letter_code
_entity_poly.pdbx_strand_id
1 'polypeptide(L)' 'MKKNDWPVTFSLGVVSFNETPGRVDKALVVADETMYLAKRSGKNRAAMRTFH' A
#
# COMPACT_ATOMS: atom_id res chain seq x y z
N MET A 1 18.48 -0.59 -3.33
CA MET A 1 18.11 -1.97 -3.71
C MET A 1 19.31 -2.69 -4.29
N LYS A 2 19.47 -3.96 -3.91
CA LYS A 2 20.72 -4.73 -3.83
C LYS A 2 21.75 -4.59 -4.96
N LYS A 3 21.36 -4.51 -6.23
CA LYS A 3 22.33 -4.53 -7.35
C LYS A 3 23.34 -3.37 -7.31
N ASN A 4 22.90 -2.19 -6.86
CA ASN A 4 23.72 -0.98 -6.82
C ASN A 4 24.03 -0.52 -5.38
N ASP A 5 23.73 -1.35 -4.37
CA ASP A 5 23.88 -1.05 -2.95
C ASP A 5 23.27 0.27 -2.44
N TRP A 6 22.21 0.74 -3.10
CA TRP A 6 21.54 1.96 -2.66
C TRP A 6 20.73 1.74 -1.37
N PRO A 7 20.87 2.58 -0.33
CA PRO A 7 20.16 2.47 0.94
C PRO A 7 18.71 2.98 0.84
N VAL A 8 17.99 2.52 -0.20
CA VAL A 8 16.61 2.93 -0.51
C VAL A 8 15.65 1.80 -0.18
N THR A 9 14.55 2.16 0.47
CA THR A 9 13.47 1.26 0.92
C THR A 9 12.13 1.66 0.28
N PHE A 10 11.10 0.81 0.43
CA PHE A 10 9.75 1.08 -0.06
C PHE A 10 8.73 0.96 1.05
N SER A 11 7.69 1.78 0.98
CA SER A 11 6.48 1.60 1.80
C SER A 11 5.33 1.28 0.86
N LEU A 12 4.57 0.24 1.18
CA LEU A 12 3.56 -0.34 0.29
C LEU A 12 2.19 -0.34 0.96
N GLY A 13 1.15 -0.01 0.19
CA GLY A 13 -0.24 -0.19 0.57
C GLY A 13 -0.86 -1.25 -0.34
N VAL A 14 -1.47 -2.27 0.27
CA VAL A 14 -2.11 -3.38 -0.45
C VAL A 14 -3.57 -3.43 -0.03
N VAL A 15 -4.46 -3.51 -1.01
CA VAL A 15 -5.90 -3.60 -0.77
C VAL A 15 -6.47 -4.78 -1.55
N SER A 16 -7.34 -5.53 -0.89
CA SER A 16 -8.10 -6.62 -1.49
C SER A 16 -9.58 -6.35 -1.31
N PHE A 17 -10.38 -6.68 -2.32
CA PHE A 17 -11.83 -6.52 -2.29
C PHE A 17 -12.48 -7.87 -2.61
N ASN A 18 -13.39 -8.32 -1.75
CA ASN A 18 -14.17 -9.54 -1.99
C ASN A 18 -15.30 -9.29 -3.00
N GLU A 19 -15.83 -8.07 -3.00
CA GLU A 19 -16.78 -7.57 -3.98
C GLU A 19 -16.14 -6.51 -4.89
N THR A 20 -16.71 -6.28 -6.07
CA THR A 20 -16.16 -5.26 -6.97
C THR A 20 -16.34 -3.88 -6.32
N PRO A 21 -15.29 -3.03 -6.20
CA PRO A 21 -15.35 -1.75 -5.47
C PRO A 21 -16.25 -0.67 -6.10
N GLY A 22 -17.05 -1.03 -7.11
CA GLY A 22 -17.98 -0.17 -7.86
C GLY A 22 -17.30 0.88 -8.75
N ARG A 23 -16.16 1.42 -8.30
CA ARG A 23 -15.32 2.35 -9.05
C ARG A 23 -13.84 2.16 -8.72
N VAL A 24 -13.00 2.23 -9.75
CA VAL A 24 -11.55 2.02 -9.63
C VAL A 24 -10.86 3.15 -8.86
N ASP A 25 -11.33 4.39 -8.99
CA ASP A 25 -10.77 5.54 -8.29
C ASP A 25 -10.84 5.40 -6.76
N LYS A 26 -11.96 4.86 -6.25
CA LYS A 26 -12.09 4.53 -4.82
C LYS A 26 -11.07 3.47 -4.39
N ALA A 27 -10.87 2.43 -5.19
CA ALA A 27 -9.89 1.39 -4.89
C ALA A 27 -8.47 1.96 -4.80
N LEU A 28 -8.11 2.88 -5.71
CA LEU A 28 -6.82 3.55 -5.71
C LEU A 28 -6.62 4.47 -4.51
N VAL A 29 -7.63 5.27 -4.15
CA VAL A 29 -7.57 6.14 -2.96
C VAL A 29 -7.29 5.31 -1.71
N VAL A 30 -8.01 4.20 -1.55
CA VAL A 30 -7.83 3.33 -0.37
C VAL A 30 -6.47 2.65 -0.37
N ALA A 31 -5.93 2.27 -1.53
CA ALA A 31 -4.57 1.74 -1.64
C ALA A 31 -3.52 2.78 -1.21
N ASP A 32 -3.68 4.03 -1.65
CA ASP A 32 -2.80 5.14 -1.27
C ASP A 32 -2.88 5.45 0.23
N GLU A 33 -4.09 5.55 0.78
CA GLU A 33 -4.29 5.71 2.22
C GLU A 33 -3.65 4.58 3.03
N THR A 34 -3.77 3.33 2.54
CA THR A 34 -3.15 2.16 3.17
C THR A 34 -1.63 2.27 3.14
N MET A 35 -1.05 2.76 2.06
CA MET A 35 0.40 3.03 1.97
C MET A 35 0.83 4.11 2.98
N TYR A 36 0.01 5.14 3.20
CA TYR A 36 0.30 6.16 4.21
C TYR A 36 0.35 5.58 5.63
N LEU A 37 -0.39 4.51 5.93
CA LEU A 37 -0.22 3.79 7.20
C LEU A 37 1.18 3.17 7.29
N ALA A 38 1.66 2.53 6.22
CA ALA A 38 3.02 1.98 6.20
C ALA A 38 4.07 3.08 6.42
N LYS A 39 3.90 4.26 5.80
CA LYS A 39 4.77 5.41 6.02
C LYS A 39 4.73 5.93 7.46
N ARG A 40 3.54 6.07 8.04
CA ARG A 40 3.34 6.59 9.40
C ARG A 40 3.81 5.61 10.48
N SER A 41 3.72 4.31 10.22
CA SER A 41 4.16 3.26 11.14
C SER A 41 5.67 2.98 11.08
N GLY A 42 6.49 3.86 10.50
CA GLY A 42 7.94 3.74 10.48
C GLY A 42 8.57 3.38 9.14
N LYS A 43 7.82 3.41 8.04
CA LYS A 43 8.28 3.15 6.65
C LYS A 43 8.85 1.71 6.49
N ASN A 44 9.45 1.44 5.33
CA ASN A 44 10.07 0.17 4.95
C ASN A 44 9.19 -1.07 5.26
N ARG A 45 7.90 -1.00 4.92
CA ARG A 45 6.92 -2.03 5.27
C ARG A 45 5.74 -2.01 4.31
N ALA A 46 4.95 -3.08 4.35
CA ALA A 46 3.63 -3.13 3.75
C ALA A 46 2.55 -2.95 4.81
N ALA A 47 1.45 -2.31 4.44
CA ALA A 47 0.19 -2.35 5.17
C ALA A 47 -0.88 -2.94 4.26
N MET A 48 -1.78 -3.76 4.82
CA MET A 48 -2.81 -4.45 4.07
C MET A 48 -4.20 -4.21 4.66
N ARG A 49 -5.20 -4.05 3.81
CA ARG A 49 -6.62 -3.98 4.19
C ARG A 49 -7.45 -4.85 3.25
N THR A 50 -8.46 -5.51 3.80
CA THR A 50 -9.46 -6.26 3.03
C THR A 50 -10.82 -5.61 3.22
N PHE A 51 -11.53 -5.41 2.11
CA PHE A 51 -12.88 -4.88 2.09
C PHE A 51 -13.85 -5.98 1.67
N HIS A 52 -14.97 -6.03 2.39
CA HIS A 52 -16.10 -6.91 2.12
C HIS A 52 -17.12 -6.14 1.31
#